data_AF-A0A7J4EQI1-F1
#
_entry.id   AF-A0A7J4EQI1-F1
#
_cell.length_a   1.000
_cell.length_b   1.000
_cell.length_c   1.000
_cell.angle_alpha   90.00
_cell.angle_beta   90.00
_cell.angle_gamma   90.00
#
_symmetry.space_group_name_H-M   'P 1'
#
loop_
_entity.id
_entity.type
_entity.pdbx_description
1 polymer ?
#
loop_
_entity_poly.entity_id
_entity_poly.type
_entity_poly.pdbx_seq_one_letter_code
_entity_poly.pdbx_strand_id
1 'polypeptide(L)' 'MLRIPFKKMETADRVELRLRLSEEIYRLLADFCTWTGNDIDTYVEYCIFSTIKSELSAWRELRGEVKELLERIRELRDYF' A
#
# COMPACT_ATOMS: atom_id res chain seq x y z
N MET A 1 16.64 10.77 -16.26
CA MET A 1 15.17 10.84 -16.27
C MET A 1 14.66 9.55 -16.89
N LEU A 2 14.34 8.53 -16.09
CA LEU A 2 13.92 7.22 -16.59
C LEU A 2 12.39 7.19 -16.62
N ARG A 3 11.80 7.13 -17.83
CA ARG A 3 10.37 6.87 -18.05
C ARG A 3 10.19 5.36 -18.19
N ILE A 4 9.46 4.75 -17.27
CA ILE A 4 9.03 3.35 -17.37
C ILE A 4 7.63 3.35 -18.00
N PRO A 5 7.40 2.69 -19.14
CA PRO A 5 6.09 2.65 -19.77
C PRO A 5 5.17 1.68 -19.00
N PHE A 6 3.98 2.16 -18.62
CA PHE A 6 2.92 1.32 -18.08
C PHE A 6 2.21 0.61 -19.24
N LYS A 7 2.29 -0.73 -19.25
CA LYS A 7 1.50 -1.59 -20.13
C LYS A 7 0.37 -2.19 -19.30
N LYS A 8 -0.87 -2.03 -19.76
CA LYS A 8 -2.06 -2.64 -19.15
C LYS A 8 -1.97 -4.16 -19.36
N MET A 9 -1.91 -4.95 -18.30
CA MET A 9 -2.05 -6.41 -18.36
C MET A 9 -2.98 -6.92 -17.26
N GLU A 10 -3.79 -7.88 -17.68
CA GLU A 10 -4.84 -8.58 -16.93
C GLU A 10 -4.21 -9.48 -15.85
N THR A 11 -4.86 -9.57 -14.68
CA THR A 11 -4.48 -10.36 -13.49
C THR A 11 -3.11 -10.06 -12.85
N ALA A 12 -3.11 -9.04 -11.98
CA ALA A 12 -2.19 -8.76 -10.86
C ALA A 12 -0.78 -9.39 -10.90
N ASP A 13 0.18 -8.68 -11.49
CA ASP A 13 1.60 -8.86 -11.21
C ASP A 13 1.87 -8.50 -9.74
N ARG A 14 1.73 -9.46 -8.81
CA ARG A 14 2.17 -9.26 -7.42
C ARG A 14 3.69 -9.16 -7.39
N VAL A 15 4.20 -8.16 -6.67
CA VAL A 15 5.63 -7.94 -6.46
C VAL A 15 6.02 -8.44 -5.07
N GLU A 16 7.07 -9.25 -4.96
CA GLU A 16 7.61 -9.69 -3.66
C GLU A 16 8.46 -8.55 -3.05
N LEU A 17 8.13 -8.18 -1.81
CA LEU A 17 8.90 -7.22 -1.02
C LEU A 17 9.56 -7.94 0.15
N ARG A 18 10.87 -7.76 0.33
CA ARG A 18 11.60 -8.26 1.51
C ARG A 18 11.85 -7.14 2.49
N LEU A 19 11.28 -7.27 3.69
CA LEU A 19 11.43 -6.33 4.79
C LEU A 19 12.28 -6.94 5.91
N ARG A 20 13.04 -6.08 6.60
CA ARG A 20 13.70 -6.43 7.85
C ARG A 20 13.04 -5.63 8.95
N LEU A 21 12.41 -6.32 9.90
CA LEU A 21 11.77 -5.74 11.07
C LEU A 21 12.53 -6.15 12.32
N SER A 22 12.45 -5.35 13.38
CA SER A 22 12.85 -5.83 14.70
C SER A 22 11.89 -6.93 15.14
N GLU A 23 12.39 -7.86 15.96
CA GLU A 23 11.59 -8.96 16.47
C GLU A 23 10.37 -8.46 17.27
N GLU A 24 10.54 -7.40 18.05
CA GLU A 24 9.47 -6.78 18.83
C GLU A 24 8.33 -6.26 17.94
N ILE A 25 8.66 -5.57 16.84
CA ILE A 25 7.65 -5.05 15.91
C ILE A 25 6.92 -6.21 15.21
N TYR A 26 7.66 -7.24 14.79
CA TYR A 26 7.05 -8.40 14.16
C TYR A 26 6.10 -9.14 15.11
N ARG A 27 6.49 -9.32 16.38
CA ARG A 27 5.62 -9.95 17.39
C ARG A 27 4.34 -9.15 17.61
N LEU A 28 4.44 -7.83 17.76
CA LEU A 28 3.28 -6.97 17.90
C LEU A 28 2.33 -7.08 16.70
N LEU A 29 2.88 -7.08 15.48
CA LEU A 29 2.13 -7.27 14.24
C LEU A 29 1.42 -8.63 14.23
N ALA A 30 2.15 -9.71 14.53
CA ALA A 30 1.62 -11.07 14.53
C ALA A 30 0.51 -11.28 15.57
N ASP A 31 0.70 -10.75 16.79
CA ASP A 31 -0.30 -10.82 17.86
C ASP A 31 -1.56 -10.05 17.47
N PHE A 32 -1.41 -8.86 16.88
CA PHE A 32 -2.54 -8.07 16.39
C PHE A 32 -3.31 -8.78 15.27
N CYS A 33 -2.60 -9.30 14.27
CA CYS A 33 -3.20 -10.06 13.17
C CYS A 33 -3.93 -11.31 13.68
N THR A 34 -3.34 -12.03 14.64
CA THR A 34 -3.97 -13.18 15.30
C THR A 34 -5.25 -12.79 16.03
N TRP A 35 -5.22 -11.70 16.81
CA TRP A 35 -6.38 -11.23 17.55
C TRP A 35 -7.53 -10.77 16.65
N THR A 36 -7.20 -10.13 15.53
CA THR A 36 -8.18 -9.60 14.58
C THR A 36 -8.62 -10.59 13.50
N GLY A 37 -7.97 -11.76 13.41
CA GLY A 37 -8.24 -12.77 12.39
C GLY A 37 -7.75 -12.37 11.00
N ASN A 38 -6.81 -11.43 10.90
CA ASN A 38 -6.24 -11.01 9.63
C ASN A 38 -4.97 -11.80 9.29
N ASP A 39 -4.77 -12.06 8.00
CA ASP A 39 -3.49 -12.49 7.47
C ASP A 39 -2.45 -11.35 7.53
N ILE A 40 -1.20 -11.67 7.88
CA ILE A 40 -0.14 -10.67 8.06
C ILE A 40 0.14 -9.94 6.74
N ASP A 41 0.26 -10.67 5.64
CA ASP A 41 0.60 -10.07 4.34
C ASP A 41 -0.51 -9.12 3.88
N THR A 42 -1.76 -9.56 4.02
CA THR A 42 -2.95 -8.76 3.70
C THR A 42 -3.03 -7.50 4.57
N TYR A 43 -2.74 -7.63 5.87
CA TYR A 43 -2.75 -6.48 6.79
C TYR A 43 -1.62 -5.50 6.51
N VAL A 44 -0.41 -6.00 6.21
CA VAL A 44 0.73 -5.15 5.81
C VAL A 44 0.43 -4.40 4.52
N GLU A 45 -0.16 -5.07 3.53
CA GLU A 45 -0.60 -4.44 2.29
C GLU A 45 -1.63 -3.33 2.55
N TYR A 46 -2.62 -3.60 3.39
CA TYR A 46 -3.60 -2.62 3.83
C TYR A 46 -2.96 -1.42 4.54
N CYS A 47 -2.01 -1.66 5.45
CA CYS A 47 -1.29 -0.60 6.16
C CYS A 47 -0.51 0.30 5.19
N ILE A 48 0.21 -0.30 4.24
CA ILE A 48 0.95 0.45 3.21
C ILE A 48 -0.02 1.33 2.41
N PHE A 49 -1.13 0.76 1.94
CA PHE A 49 -2.15 1.51 1.20
C PHE A 49 -2.73 2.67 2.01
N SER A 50 -3.12 2.40 3.26
CA SER A 50 -3.72 3.37 4.18
C SER A 50 -2.77 4.54 4.46
N THR A 51 -1.49 4.25 4.73
CA THR A 51 -0.47 5.27 4.97
C THR A 51 -0.25 6.14 3.75
N ILE A 52 -0.04 5.56 2.57
CA ILE A 52 0.18 6.34 1.33
C ILE A 52 -1.02 7.25 1.04
N LYS A 53 -2.24 6.74 1.22
CA LYS A 53 -3.48 7.51 1.04
C LYS A 53 -3.58 8.69 2.00
N SER A 54 -3.26 8.47 3.28
CA SER A 54 -3.30 9.51 4.31
C SER A 54 -2.32 10.64 3.97
N GLU A 55 -1.08 10.29 3.65
CA GLU A 55 -0.04 11.24 3.25
C GLU A 55 -0.51 12.05 2.03
N LEU A 56 -0.87 11.40 0.94
CA LEU A 56 -1.30 12.12 -0.28
C LEU A 56 -2.53 13.01 -0.06
N SER A 57 -3.42 12.62 0.86
CA SER A 57 -4.56 13.45 1.22
C SER A 57 -4.12 14.71 1.96
N ALA A 58 -3.11 14.64 2.82
CA ALA A 58 -2.50 15.80 3.46
C ALA A 58 -1.79 16.73 2.46
N TRP A 59 -1.21 16.16 1.40
CA TRP A 59 -0.51 16.90 0.33
C TRP A 59 -1.43 17.35 -0.83
N ARG A 60 -2.74 17.13 -0.74
CA ARG A 60 -3.71 17.26 -1.85
C ARG A 60 -3.77 18.66 -2.48
N GLU A 61 -3.37 19.69 -1.75
CA GLU A 61 -3.38 21.07 -2.24
C GLU A 61 -2.11 21.47 -2.99
N LEU A 62 -1.07 20.63 -2.99
CA LEU A 62 0.27 21.10 -3.34
C LEU A 62 0.68 20.88 -4.81
N ARG A 63 0.24 19.83 -5.54
CA ARG A 63 0.72 19.55 -6.92
C ARG A 63 -0.19 18.65 -7.78
N GLY A 64 -0.01 18.72 -9.11
CA GLY A 64 -0.68 17.85 -10.09
C GLY A 64 -0.34 16.35 -9.98
N GLU A 65 0.89 15.98 -9.62
CA GLU A 65 1.32 14.58 -9.44
C GLU A 65 0.59 13.90 -8.26
N VAL A 66 0.25 14.65 -7.22
CA VAL A 66 -0.54 14.14 -6.07
C VAL A 66 -1.95 13.78 -6.50
N LYS A 67 -2.55 14.56 -7.42
CA LYS A 67 -3.89 14.28 -7.95
C LYS A 67 -3.93 12.96 -8.72
N GLU A 68 -2.92 12.68 -9.54
CA GLU A 68 -2.83 11.40 -10.27
C GLU A 68 -2.70 10.20 -9.32
N LEU A 69 -1.85 10.32 -8.29
CA LEU A 69 -1.70 9.27 -7.29
C LEU A 69 -2.99 9.04 -6.47
N LEU A 70 -3.74 10.10 -6.17
CA LEU A 70 -5.03 9.98 -5.47
C LEU A 70 -6.10 9.27 -6.30
N GLU A 71 -6.15 9.50 -7.62
CA GLU A 71 -7.07 8.75 -8.48
C GLU A 71 -6.68 7.26 -8.55
N ARG A 72 -5.38 6.94 -8.66
CA ARG A 72 -4.91 5.54 -8.60
C ARG A 72 -5.28 4.84 -7.28
N ILE A 73 -5.22 5.56 -6.16
CA ILE A 73 -5.64 5.04 -4.85
C ILE A 73 -7.15 4.78 -4.80
N ARG A 74 -7.97 5.63 -5.43
CA ARG A 74 -9.42 5.38 -5.51
C ARG A 74 -9.72 4.11 -6.30
N GLU A 75 -9.06 3.93 -7.44
CA GLU A 75 -9.19 2.71 -8.25
C GLU A 75 -8.79 1.45 -7.46
N LEU A 76 -7.69 1.52 -6.71
CA LEU A 76 -7.25 0.40 -5.86
C LEU A 76 -8.19 0.13 -4.68
N ARG A 77 -8.79 1.15 -4.08
CA ARG A 77 -9.75 0.95 -2.98
C ARG A 77 -10.92 0.06 -3.40
N ASP A 78 -11.40 0.21 -4.63
CA ASP A 78 -12.56 -0.53 -5.11
C ASP A 78 -12.19 -1.99 -5.50
N TYR A 79 -10.90 -2.34 -5.45
CA TYR A 79 -10.37 -3.71 -5.63
C TYR A 79 -10.23 -4.49 -4.31
N PHE A 80 -10.03 -3.78 -3.19
CA PHE A 80 -9.98 -4.35 -1.82
C PHE A 80 -11.39 -4.49 -1.23
#